data_AF-A0A371XIR6-F1
#
_entry.id   AF-A0A371XIR6-F1
#
_cell.length_a   1.000
_cell.length_b   1.000
_cell.length_c   1.000
_cell.angle_alpha   90.00
_cell.angle_beta   90.00
_cell.angle_gamma   90.00
#
_symmetry.space_group_name_H-M   'P 1'
#
loop_
_entity.id
_entity.type
_entity.pdbx_description
1 polymer ?
#
loop_
_entity_poly.entity_id
_entity_poly.type
_entity_poly.pdbx_seq_one_letter_code
_entity_poly.pdbx_strand_id
1 'polypeptide(L)'
;MARLLRSRQARDSYRALGASVFLSAALVFLIELVARGDFISTVQFFFQPFKPGWTTIIVFTLVLTLLDAIFARRHIGILIVAPLTLLLAFVGHQKAHYLGDPLYPTDFLYSRQIMELMPLLVRDRPWLAVAMAVVGVTAICALVAMWRFWRRNGPKISRKSRIWRLTVAVPALAFFVSIMDYATFSWTRDRLQIIPIMWDQKENYASNGFALAFAMNVPMAKVNTPQGYTEQALADIAPPDGATITLPEQKPDIIIVMSESFWDPTRLPGVKFTPDPIPNVRAAHSGHVFSPEFGGMTANVEFEALTGFSNAFLPYGSIPYQQYVRKAVPSLASFFRSQGYETMAIHPFEGWFWNRKAVYDAFGFDRFYSIENLPPMKARGPLISDESLTEEIIRRADQTERPFFYFAVSLQSHGPYEPYRYSDPVIKVSASTTESTRQSILSYAEGAHDADKELKRLMDWAQQRERPTIIAFFGDHLPPLNLGYVETKFLKEPVPDRREPPDALALHRETPLVVWSNKSGSVQDIGTVSPAFLPLYVLKTAGISHPYYTGFLGELNMKYHVVERHVLVDADGKPTPDWAREKQVDPMINDYRLLQYDAMFGKAWRTNAFFPNLPKPSGV
;
A
#
# COMPACT_ATOMS: atom_id res chain seq x y z
N MET A 1 -57.22 22.25 -19.97
CA MET A 1 -56.10 21.89 -20.88
C MET A 1 -54.72 21.87 -20.21
N ALA A 2 -54.31 22.91 -19.46
CA ALA A 2 -53.00 22.97 -18.80
C ALA A 2 -52.71 21.84 -17.79
N ARG A 3 -53.72 21.34 -17.06
CA ARG A 3 -53.59 20.22 -16.11
C ARG A 3 -53.31 18.87 -16.80
N LEU A 4 -53.89 18.66 -17.99
CA LEU A 4 -53.67 17.48 -18.83
C LEU A 4 -52.29 17.48 -19.51
N LEU A 5 -51.80 18.66 -19.91
CA LEU A 5 -50.44 18.82 -20.45
C LEU A 5 -49.37 18.60 -19.37
N ARG A 6 -49.59 19.10 -18.14
CA ARG A 6 -48.71 18.81 -16.99
C ARG A 6 -48.68 17.33 -16.63
N SER A 7 -49.80 16.61 -16.72
CA SER A 7 -49.86 15.17 -16.40
C SER A 7 -49.24 14.26 -17.48
N ARG A 8 -49.27 14.65 -18.77
CA ARG A 8 -48.53 13.99 -19.85
C ARG A 8 -47.03 14.22 -19.73
N GLN A 9 -46.61 15.46 -19.50
CA GLN A 9 -45.21 15.82 -19.34
C GLN A 9 -44.56 15.16 -18.11
N ALA A 10 -45.31 15.01 -17.01
CA ALA A 10 -44.88 14.25 -15.84
C ALA A 10 -44.71 12.75 -16.16
N ARG A 11 -45.69 12.12 -16.82
CA ARG A 11 -45.61 10.70 -17.23
C ARG A 11 -44.43 10.40 -18.15
N ASP A 12 -44.14 11.27 -19.11
CA ASP A 12 -42.99 11.12 -20.00
C ASP A 12 -41.65 11.28 -19.27
N SER A 13 -41.63 12.09 -18.21
CA SER A 13 -40.44 12.27 -17.36
C SER A 13 -40.18 11.04 -16.49
N TYR A 14 -41.23 10.45 -15.90
CA TYR A 14 -41.13 9.20 -15.14
C TYR A 14 -40.69 8.02 -16.00
N ARG A 15 -41.25 7.88 -17.21
CA ARG A 15 -40.83 6.84 -18.17
C ARG A 15 -39.36 7.00 -18.57
N ALA A 16 -38.90 8.23 -18.82
CA ALA A 16 -37.51 8.49 -19.15
C ALA A 16 -36.55 8.20 -17.98
N LEU A 17 -36.97 8.49 -16.74
CA LEU A 17 -36.18 8.13 -15.55
C LEU A 17 -36.13 6.60 -15.37
N GLY A 18 -37.26 5.92 -15.46
CA GLY A 18 -37.33 4.45 -15.39
C GLY A 18 -36.47 3.76 -16.45
N ALA A 19 -36.48 4.27 -17.69
CA ALA A 19 -35.58 3.79 -18.74
C ALA A 19 -34.10 4.04 -18.40
N SER A 20 -33.75 5.16 -17.78
CA SER A 20 -32.37 5.45 -17.37
C SER A 20 -31.90 4.52 -16.26
N VAL A 21 -32.78 4.20 -15.30
CA VAL A 21 -32.52 3.22 -14.23
C VAL A 21 -32.34 1.82 -14.84
N PHE A 22 -33.23 1.40 -15.72
CA PHE A 22 -33.12 0.10 -16.40
C PHE A 22 -31.82 -0.03 -17.20
N LEU A 23 -31.49 0.98 -18.01
CA LEU A 23 -30.24 1.01 -18.77
C LEU A 23 -29.01 0.98 -17.86
N SER A 24 -29.07 1.65 -16.71
CA SER A 24 -28.00 1.61 -15.71
C SER A 24 -27.88 0.22 -15.08
N ALA A 25 -29.00 -0.40 -14.70
CA ALA A 25 -29.02 -1.75 -14.14
C ALA A 25 -28.45 -2.77 -15.13
N ALA A 26 -28.88 -2.72 -16.39
CA ALA A 26 -28.36 -3.59 -17.45
C ALA A 26 -26.86 -3.36 -17.67
N LEU A 27 -26.41 -2.10 -17.71
CA LEU A 27 -25.00 -1.79 -17.91
C LEU A 27 -24.13 -2.24 -16.73
N VAL A 28 -24.54 -1.96 -15.48
CA VAL A 28 -23.79 -2.40 -14.30
C VAL A 28 -23.74 -3.93 -14.24
N PHE A 29 -24.84 -4.62 -14.57
CA PHE A 29 -24.84 -6.09 -14.66
C PHE A 29 -23.82 -6.60 -15.70
N LEU A 30 -23.78 -5.99 -16.89
CA LEU A 30 -22.81 -6.35 -17.92
C LEU A 30 -21.36 -6.06 -17.51
N ILE A 31 -21.11 -4.92 -16.84
CA ILE A 31 -19.80 -4.56 -16.31
C ILE A 31 -19.33 -5.64 -15.31
N GLU A 32 -20.17 -6.00 -14.36
CA GLU A 32 -19.84 -7.00 -13.34
C GLU A 32 -19.68 -8.40 -13.96
N LEU A 33 -20.51 -8.75 -14.94
CA LEU A 33 -20.39 -10.02 -15.68
C LEU A 33 -19.03 -10.12 -16.38
N VAL A 34 -18.61 -9.04 -17.05
CA VAL A 34 -17.32 -8.98 -17.73
C VAL A 34 -16.17 -9.00 -16.71
N ALA A 35 -16.25 -8.19 -15.65
CA ALA A 35 -15.17 -8.09 -14.66
C ALA A 35 -14.97 -9.39 -13.87
N ARG A 36 -16.07 -10.04 -13.45
CA ARG A 36 -16.04 -11.28 -12.66
C ARG A 36 -15.79 -12.52 -13.51
N GLY A 37 -16.19 -12.48 -14.79
CA GLY A 37 -16.10 -13.62 -15.70
C GLY A 37 -17.07 -14.77 -15.39
N ASP A 38 -17.96 -14.59 -14.42
CA ASP A 38 -18.92 -15.62 -13.99
C ASP A 38 -20.30 -15.02 -13.69
N PHE A 39 -21.35 -15.71 -14.15
CA PHE A 39 -22.73 -15.28 -14.02
C PHE A 39 -23.24 -15.39 -12.58
N ILE A 40 -22.87 -16.44 -11.85
CA ILE A 40 -23.41 -16.72 -10.51
C ILE A 40 -22.93 -15.65 -9.53
N SER A 41 -21.62 -15.40 -9.50
CA SER A 41 -20.99 -14.34 -8.69
C SER A 41 -21.53 -12.95 -9.02
N THR A 42 -21.84 -12.69 -10.30
CA THR A 42 -22.49 -11.45 -10.74
C THR A 42 -23.89 -11.31 -10.16
N VAL A 43 -24.71 -12.36 -10.22
CA VAL A 43 -26.03 -12.37 -9.59
C VAL A 43 -25.91 -12.16 -8.09
N GLN A 44 -25.02 -12.89 -7.42
CA GLN A 44 -24.79 -12.77 -5.98
C GLN A 44 -24.41 -11.34 -5.56
N PHE A 45 -23.64 -10.61 -6.37
CA PHE A 45 -23.28 -9.21 -6.10
C PHE A 45 -24.50 -8.29 -5.92
N PHE A 46 -25.60 -8.53 -6.63
CA PHE A 46 -26.83 -7.72 -6.51
C PHE A 46 -27.79 -8.20 -5.42
N PHE A 47 -27.73 -9.48 -5.05
CA PHE A 47 -28.63 -10.08 -4.06
C PHE A 47 -28.06 -10.12 -2.64
N GLN A 48 -26.74 -9.99 -2.49
CA GLN A 48 -26.11 -9.89 -1.18
C GLN A 48 -26.32 -8.48 -0.60
N PRO A 49 -26.98 -8.37 0.57
CA PRO A 49 -27.35 -7.06 1.13
C PRO A 49 -26.15 -6.23 1.59
N PHE A 50 -24.99 -6.86 1.77
CA PHE A 50 -23.74 -6.23 2.18
C PHE A 50 -22.87 -5.77 1.00
N LYS A 51 -23.38 -5.84 -0.24
CA LYS A 51 -22.65 -5.40 -1.44
C LYS A 51 -23.34 -4.20 -2.09
N PRO A 52 -22.59 -3.23 -2.65
CA PRO A 52 -23.16 -1.97 -3.11
C PRO A 52 -23.76 -2.03 -4.52
N GLY A 53 -24.30 -3.18 -4.96
CA GLY A 53 -24.80 -3.35 -6.33
C GLY A 53 -25.89 -2.34 -6.72
N TRP A 54 -26.85 -2.11 -5.83
CA TRP A 54 -27.89 -1.09 -6.02
C TRP A 54 -27.34 0.34 -5.96
N THR A 55 -26.35 0.58 -5.10
CA THR A 55 -25.65 1.87 -5.03
C THR A 55 -24.95 2.17 -6.36
N THR A 56 -24.27 1.19 -6.96
CA THR A 56 -23.64 1.32 -8.28
C THR A 56 -24.66 1.66 -9.36
N ILE A 57 -25.85 1.05 -9.35
CA ILE A 57 -26.94 1.39 -10.29
C ILE A 57 -27.38 2.85 -10.12
N ILE A 58 -27.51 3.33 -8.88
CA ILE A 58 -27.87 4.73 -8.59
C ILE A 58 -26.80 5.68 -9.13
N VAL A 59 -25.52 5.40 -8.87
CA VAL A 59 -24.40 6.22 -9.35
C VAL A 59 -24.39 6.27 -10.89
N PHE A 60 -24.52 5.14 -11.56
CA PHE A 60 -24.62 5.10 -13.02
C PHE A 60 -25.84 5.85 -13.55
N THR A 61 -26.98 5.76 -12.86
CA THR A 61 -28.19 6.52 -13.22
C THR A 61 -27.94 8.02 -13.15
N LEU A 62 -27.23 8.50 -12.12
CA LEU A 62 -26.86 9.90 -11.96
C LEU A 62 -25.89 10.35 -13.06
N VAL A 63 -24.87 9.55 -13.37
CA VAL A 63 -23.90 9.84 -14.45
C VAL A 63 -24.59 9.91 -15.81
N LEU A 64 -25.43 8.93 -16.15
CA LEU A 64 -26.19 8.94 -17.40
C LEU A 64 -27.15 10.13 -17.48
N THR A 65 -27.82 10.46 -16.37
CA THR A 65 -28.73 11.61 -16.29
C THR A 65 -28.00 12.94 -16.46
N LEU A 66 -26.80 13.05 -15.89
CA LEU A 66 -25.92 14.22 -16.05
C LEU A 66 -25.48 14.39 -17.51
N LEU A 67 -24.98 13.33 -18.15
CA LEU A 67 -24.54 13.39 -19.54
C LEU A 67 -25.70 13.70 -20.49
N ASP A 68 -26.86 13.09 -20.28
CA ASP A 68 -28.09 13.41 -21.02
C ASP A 68 -28.44 14.91 -20.91
N ALA A 69 -28.29 15.49 -19.72
CA ALA A 69 -28.53 16.91 -19.50
C ALA A 69 -27.47 17.77 -20.20
N ILE A 70 -26.18 17.39 -20.17
CA ILE A 70 -25.10 18.12 -20.86
C ILE A 70 -25.36 18.16 -22.37
N PHE A 71 -25.69 17.02 -22.98
CA PHE A 71 -25.91 16.90 -24.42
C PHE A 71 -27.36 17.20 -24.86
N ALA A 72 -28.25 17.52 -23.92
CA ALA A 72 -29.66 17.88 -24.14
C ALA A 72 -30.49 16.83 -24.91
N ARG A 73 -30.08 15.56 -24.85
CA ARG A 73 -30.73 14.42 -25.53
C ARG A 73 -30.87 13.27 -24.53
N ARG A 74 -32.02 12.59 -24.53
CA ARG A 74 -32.26 11.44 -23.64
C ARG A 74 -31.39 10.24 -24.05
N HIS A 75 -30.87 9.52 -23.08
CA HIS A 75 -30.08 8.29 -23.18
C HIS A 75 -28.82 8.39 -24.04
N ILE A 76 -28.34 9.59 -24.38
CA ILE A 76 -27.09 9.75 -25.14
C ILE A 76 -25.88 9.45 -24.27
N GLY A 77 -25.99 9.58 -22.94
CA GLY A 77 -24.91 9.25 -22.01
C GLY A 77 -24.45 7.80 -22.12
N ILE A 78 -25.33 6.86 -22.50
CA ILE A 78 -24.98 5.43 -22.58
C ILE A 78 -23.95 5.17 -23.69
N LEU A 79 -23.99 5.93 -24.78
CA LEU A 79 -23.05 5.80 -25.90
C LEU A 79 -21.62 6.22 -25.52
N ILE A 80 -21.45 6.88 -24.37
CA ILE A 80 -20.17 7.31 -23.83
C ILE A 80 -19.76 6.38 -22.70
N VAL A 81 -20.65 6.15 -21.73
CA VAL A 81 -20.32 5.41 -20.50
C VAL A 81 -20.19 3.92 -20.75
N ALA A 82 -21.08 3.31 -21.54
CA ALA A 82 -21.05 1.87 -21.78
C ALA A 82 -19.75 1.38 -22.45
N PRO A 83 -19.30 1.94 -23.59
CA PRO A 83 -18.07 1.45 -24.22
C PRO A 83 -16.85 1.67 -23.34
N LEU A 84 -16.77 2.80 -22.61
CA LEU A 84 -15.66 3.08 -21.71
C LEU A 84 -15.59 2.07 -20.56
N THR A 85 -16.70 1.91 -19.83
CA THR A 85 -16.74 1.07 -18.62
C THR A 85 -16.65 -0.42 -18.95
N LEU A 86 -17.25 -0.89 -20.05
CA LEU A 86 -17.11 -2.27 -20.51
C LEU A 86 -15.69 -2.58 -21.00
N LEU A 87 -15.03 -1.65 -21.69
CA LEU A 87 -13.63 -1.81 -22.07
C LEU A 87 -12.73 -1.89 -20.84
N LEU A 88 -12.94 -0.99 -19.86
CA LEU A 88 -12.18 -1.01 -18.61
C LEU A 88 -12.42 -2.32 -17.82
N ALA A 89 -13.66 -2.78 -17.72
CA ALA A 89 -14.00 -4.05 -17.09
C ALA A 89 -13.34 -5.23 -17.79
N PHE A 90 -13.35 -5.23 -19.13
CA PHE A 90 -12.71 -6.27 -19.93
C PHE A 90 -11.19 -6.28 -19.72
N VAL A 91 -10.53 -5.13 -19.84
CA VAL A 91 -9.09 -5.00 -19.58
C VAL A 91 -8.76 -5.41 -18.16
N GLY A 92 -9.59 -5.04 -17.18
CA GLY A 92 -9.41 -5.44 -15.79
C GLY A 92 -9.58 -6.93 -15.56
N HIS A 93 -10.53 -7.57 -16.23
CA HIS A 93 -10.66 -9.03 -16.17
C HIS A 93 -9.43 -9.73 -16.76
N GLN A 94 -8.96 -9.29 -17.94
CA GLN A 94 -7.75 -9.84 -18.54
C GLN A 94 -6.53 -9.65 -17.62
N LYS A 95 -6.35 -8.44 -17.07
CA LYS A 95 -5.26 -8.14 -16.14
C LYS A 95 -5.31 -9.04 -14.91
N ALA A 96 -6.46 -9.16 -14.26
CA ALA A 96 -6.63 -10.00 -13.08
C ALA A 96 -6.37 -11.48 -13.39
N HIS A 97 -6.75 -11.96 -14.58
CA HIS A 97 -6.51 -13.33 -15.01
C HIS A 97 -5.01 -13.63 -15.21
N TYR A 98 -4.25 -12.73 -15.84
CA TYR A 98 -2.84 -12.97 -16.17
C TYR A 98 -1.85 -12.53 -15.08
N LEU A 99 -2.15 -11.45 -14.37
CA LEU A 99 -1.24 -10.82 -13.40
C LEU A 99 -1.70 -10.99 -11.94
N GLY A 100 -2.88 -11.56 -11.69
CA GLY A 100 -3.44 -11.75 -10.35
C GLY A 100 -4.02 -10.49 -9.71
N ASP A 101 -3.74 -9.31 -10.26
CA ASP A 101 -4.15 -8.00 -9.73
C ASP A 101 -5.24 -7.32 -10.58
N PRO A 102 -6.18 -6.59 -9.95
CA PRO A 102 -7.20 -5.83 -10.67
C PRO A 102 -6.61 -4.63 -11.44
N LEU A 103 -7.40 -4.06 -12.35
CA LEU A 103 -7.02 -2.83 -13.07
C LEU A 103 -7.14 -1.62 -12.15
N TYR A 104 -6.01 -0.95 -11.90
CA TYR A 104 -5.92 0.29 -11.16
C TYR A 104 -5.93 1.49 -12.11
N PRO A 105 -6.40 2.65 -11.64
CA PRO A 105 -6.24 3.89 -12.40
C PRO A 105 -4.75 4.27 -12.60
N THR A 106 -3.83 3.81 -11.74
CA THR A 106 -2.37 3.98 -11.92
C THR A 106 -1.82 3.24 -13.14
N ASP A 107 -2.45 2.15 -13.59
CA ASP A 107 -1.96 1.39 -14.76
C ASP A 107 -1.96 2.25 -16.04
N PHE A 108 -2.81 3.27 -16.11
CA PHE A 108 -2.84 4.22 -17.23
C PHE A 108 -1.63 5.15 -17.26
N LEU A 109 -0.97 5.39 -16.12
CA LEU A 109 0.29 6.14 -16.09
C LEU A 109 1.40 5.40 -16.86
N TYR A 110 1.34 4.07 -16.87
CA TYR A 110 2.29 3.19 -17.55
C TYR A 110 1.82 2.78 -18.96
N SER A 111 0.75 3.38 -19.48
CA SER A 111 0.22 3.11 -20.84
C SER A 111 1.27 3.31 -21.95
N ARG A 112 2.29 4.15 -21.72
CA ARG A 112 3.43 4.29 -22.63
C ARG A 112 4.22 2.98 -22.81
N GLN A 113 4.40 2.21 -21.74
CA GLN A 113 5.09 0.92 -21.80
C GLN A 113 4.28 -0.09 -22.63
N ILE A 114 2.94 -0.06 -22.52
CA ILE A 114 2.06 -0.87 -23.38
C ILE A 114 2.22 -0.48 -24.86
N MET A 115 2.34 0.83 -25.14
CA MET A 115 2.60 1.32 -26.51
C MET A 115 3.99 0.95 -27.03
N GLU A 116 5.00 0.90 -26.17
CA GLU A 116 6.36 0.46 -26.52
C GLU A 116 6.43 -1.04 -26.88
N LEU A 117 5.49 -1.84 -26.37
CA LEU A 117 5.35 -3.26 -26.70
C LEU A 117 4.53 -3.51 -27.98
N MET A 118 3.79 -2.51 -28.49
CA MET A 118 2.99 -2.66 -29.72
C MET A 118 3.80 -3.05 -30.96
N PRO A 119 5.01 -2.50 -31.20
CA PRO A 119 5.87 -2.96 -32.29
C PRO A 119 6.21 -4.45 -32.22
N LEU A 120 6.39 -5.00 -31.01
CA LEU A 120 6.64 -6.43 -30.81
C LEU A 120 5.41 -7.27 -31.17
N LEU A 121 4.21 -6.84 -30.75
CA LEU A 121 2.96 -7.52 -31.12
C LEU A 121 2.74 -7.52 -32.65
N VAL A 122 3.01 -6.40 -33.32
CA VAL A 122 2.90 -6.29 -34.79
C VAL A 122 3.92 -7.19 -35.48
N ARG A 123 5.15 -7.25 -34.98
CA ARG A 123 6.22 -8.09 -35.54
C ARG A 123 5.93 -9.57 -35.37
N ASP A 124 5.55 -9.99 -34.16
CA ASP A 124 5.45 -11.40 -33.79
C ASP A 124 4.07 -11.99 -34.11
N ARG A 125 3.01 -11.16 -34.19
CA ARG A 125 1.63 -11.57 -34.50
C ARG A 125 0.89 -10.54 -35.40
N PRO A 126 1.33 -10.34 -36.65
CA PRO A 126 0.81 -9.29 -37.53
C PRO A 126 -0.69 -9.42 -37.82
N TRP A 127 -1.20 -10.64 -38.03
CA TRP A 127 -2.62 -10.86 -38.31
C TRP A 127 -3.52 -10.56 -37.11
N LEU A 128 -3.05 -10.84 -35.89
CA LEU A 128 -3.77 -10.47 -34.67
C LEU A 128 -3.79 -8.95 -34.50
N ALA A 129 -2.67 -8.27 -34.75
CA ALA A 129 -2.60 -6.82 -34.71
C ALA A 129 -3.55 -6.17 -35.73
N VAL A 130 -3.60 -6.68 -36.97
CA VAL A 130 -4.54 -6.23 -38.00
C VAL A 130 -5.99 -6.48 -37.58
N ALA A 131 -6.31 -7.67 -37.05
CA ALA A 131 -7.65 -7.98 -36.57
C ALA A 131 -8.09 -7.03 -35.45
N MET A 132 -7.22 -6.78 -34.46
CA MET A 132 -7.48 -5.83 -33.38
C MET A 132 -7.70 -4.41 -33.90
N ALA A 133 -6.89 -3.97 -34.88
CA ALA A 133 -7.04 -2.67 -35.50
C ALA A 133 -8.37 -2.54 -36.27
N VAL A 134 -8.74 -3.55 -37.07
CA VAL A 134 -10.00 -3.57 -37.83
C VAL A 134 -11.21 -3.57 -36.90
N VAL A 135 -11.18 -4.38 -35.82
CA VAL A 135 -12.25 -4.40 -34.81
C VAL A 135 -12.34 -3.06 -34.10
N GLY A 136 -11.21 -2.47 -33.70
CA GLY A 136 -11.16 -1.17 -33.05
C GLY A 136 -11.72 -0.05 -33.93
N VAL A 137 -11.28 0.03 -35.19
CA VAL A 137 -11.78 1.02 -36.16
C VAL A 137 -13.27 0.82 -36.44
N THR A 138 -13.72 -0.42 -36.64
CA THR A 138 -15.14 -0.73 -36.87
C THR A 138 -15.99 -0.33 -35.67
N ALA A 139 -15.54 -0.62 -34.45
CA ALA A 139 -16.24 -0.24 -33.22
C ALA A 139 -16.33 1.30 -33.07
N ILE A 140 -15.23 2.02 -33.34
CA ILE A 140 -15.22 3.50 -33.32
C ILE A 140 -16.18 4.06 -34.37
N CYS A 141 -16.14 3.55 -35.60
CA CYS A 141 -17.02 3.98 -36.68
C CYS A 141 -18.50 3.73 -36.32
N ALA A 142 -18.82 2.58 -35.75
CA ALA A 142 -20.16 2.26 -35.27
C ALA A 142 -20.61 3.21 -34.15
N LEU A 143 -19.76 3.46 -33.14
CA LEU A 143 -20.05 4.41 -32.06
C LEU A 143 -20.27 5.83 -32.58
N VAL A 144 -19.46 6.30 -33.52
CA VAL A 144 -19.63 7.62 -34.16
C VAL A 144 -20.92 7.68 -34.98
N ALA A 145 -21.25 6.62 -35.72
CA ALA A 145 -22.49 6.54 -36.49
C ALA A 145 -23.72 6.55 -35.56
N MET A 146 -23.70 5.74 -34.50
CA MET A 146 -24.74 5.70 -33.46
C MET A 146 -24.88 7.06 -32.77
N TRP A 147 -23.78 7.71 -32.41
CA TRP A 147 -23.80 9.04 -31.80
C TRP A 147 -24.39 10.09 -32.75
N ARG A 148 -23.99 10.10 -34.04
CA ARG A 148 -24.54 11.02 -35.04
C ARG A 148 -26.03 10.78 -35.27
N PHE A 149 -26.43 9.51 -35.39
CA PHE A 149 -27.82 9.11 -35.55
C PHE A 149 -28.65 9.57 -34.34
N TRP A 150 -28.19 9.28 -33.13
CA TRP A 150 -28.90 9.61 -31.89
C TRP A 150 -28.92 11.12 -31.63
N ARG A 151 -27.86 11.85 -31.98
CA ARG A 151 -27.83 13.32 -31.88
C ARG A 151 -28.84 13.98 -32.82
N ARG A 152 -29.14 13.38 -33.98
CA ARG A 152 -30.16 13.87 -34.91
C ARG A 152 -31.57 13.47 -34.46
N ASN A 153 -31.78 12.19 -34.18
CA ASN A 153 -33.11 11.58 -34.01
C ASN A 153 -33.56 11.40 -32.55
N GLY A 154 -32.65 11.45 -31.58
CA GLY A 154 -32.95 11.15 -30.18
C GLY A 154 -33.88 12.19 -29.52
N PRO A 155 -34.72 11.81 -28.54
CA PRO A 155 -35.65 12.75 -27.91
C PRO A 155 -34.94 13.94 -27.26
N LYS A 156 -35.35 15.18 -27.60
CA LYS A 156 -34.81 16.39 -26.98
C LYS A 156 -35.27 16.53 -25.53
N ILE A 157 -34.38 17.03 -24.68
CA ILE A 157 -34.70 17.39 -23.30
C ILE A 157 -35.04 18.89 -23.26
N SER A 158 -36.14 19.24 -22.59
CA SER A 158 -36.52 20.65 -22.42
C SER A 158 -35.53 21.38 -21.52
N ARG A 159 -35.34 22.70 -21.70
CA ARG A 159 -34.44 23.51 -20.85
C ARG A 159 -34.76 23.36 -19.36
N LYS A 160 -36.04 23.33 -18.98
CA LYS A 160 -36.48 23.12 -17.59
C LYS A 160 -36.06 21.75 -17.05
N SER A 161 -36.20 20.68 -17.83
CA SER A 161 -35.78 19.35 -17.42
C SER A 161 -34.26 19.22 -17.35
N ARG A 162 -33.53 19.90 -18.23
CA ARG A 162 -32.07 19.98 -18.20
C ARG A 162 -31.57 20.61 -16.90
N ILE A 163 -32.12 21.77 -16.53
CA ILE A 163 -31.78 22.46 -15.27
C ILE A 163 -32.07 21.54 -14.09
N TRP A 164 -33.27 20.94 -14.03
CA TRP A 164 -33.62 20.02 -12.95
C TRP A 164 -32.66 18.83 -12.82
N ARG A 165 -32.31 18.19 -13.93
CA ARG A 165 -31.35 17.07 -13.95
C ARG A 165 -29.97 17.50 -13.45
N LEU A 166 -29.48 18.68 -13.84
CA LEU A 166 -28.21 19.21 -13.36
C LEU A 166 -28.25 19.53 -11.86
N THR A 167 -29.33 20.17 -11.40
CA THR A 167 -29.52 20.53 -9.99
C THR A 167 -29.59 19.31 -9.06
N VAL A 168 -30.02 18.15 -9.56
CA VAL A 168 -30.02 16.90 -8.78
C VAL A 168 -28.71 16.13 -8.96
N ALA A 169 -28.28 15.90 -10.20
CA ALA A 169 -27.17 15.01 -10.49
C ALA A 169 -25.82 15.60 -10.03
N VAL A 170 -25.58 16.90 -10.20
CA VAL A 170 -24.29 17.50 -9.84
C VAL A 170 -24.05 17.47 -8.33
N PRO A 171 -24.98 17.94 -7.47
CA PRO A 171 -24.76 17.85 -6.02
C PRO A 171 -24.72 16.40 -5.52
N ALA A 172 -25.55 15.50 -6.06
CA ALA A 172 -25.55 14.09 -5.66
C ALA A 172 -24.22 13.40 -6.00
N LEU A 173 -23.66 13.66 -7.19
CA LEU A 173 -22.35 13.13 -7.58
C LEU A 173 -21.22 13.80 -6.80
N ALA A 174 -21.28 15.10 -6.54
CA ALA A 174 -20.29 15.79 -5.71
C ALA A 174 -20.26 15.25 -4.27
N PHE A 175 -21.45 15.01 -3.69
CA PHE A 175 -21.59 14.34 -2.40
C PHE A 175 -21.04 12.91 -2.44
N PHE A 176 -21.33 12.15 -3.51
CA PHE A 176 -20.77 10.82 -3.69
C PHE A 176 -19.23 10.86 -3.71
N VAL A 177 -18.64 11.77 -4.49
CA VAL A 177 -17.18 11.96 -4.53
C VAL A 177 -16.62 12.33 -3.15
N SER A 178 -17.30 13.19 -2.38
CA SER A 178 -16.81 13.57 -1.04
C SER A 178 -16.80 12.43 -0.03
N ILE A 179 -17.62 11.39 -0.21
CA ILE A 179 -17.62 10.21 0.67
C ILE A 179 -16.71 9.07 0.18
N MET A 180 -16.12 9.21 -1.01
CA MET A 180 -15.17 8.23 -1.59
C MET A 180 -13.75 8.41 -1.07
N ASP A 181 -13.49 9.43 -0.25
CA ASP A 181 -12.26 9.48 0.52
C ASP A 181 -12.25 8.31 1.52
N TYR A 182 -11.52 7.26 1.16
CA TYR A 182 -11.37 6.06 1.97
C TYR A 182 -10.70 6.36 3.31
N ALA A 183 -9.96 7.48 3.40
CA ALA A 183 -9.21 7.84 4.57
C ALA A 183 -10.17 8.08 5.73
N THR A 184 -11.31 8.68 5.47
CA THR A 184 -12.23 9.10 6.51
C THR A 184 -13.34 8.05 6.67
N PHE A 185 -13.75 7.83 7.92
CA PHE A 185 -14.99 7.11 8.17
C PHE A 185 -16.16 7.96 7.66
N SER A 186 -17.06 7.33 6.92
CA SER A 186 -18.29 7.96 6.46
C SER A 186 -19.45 7.03 6.76
N TRP A 187 -20.30 7.45 7.70
CA TRP A 187 -21.53 6.73 8.04
C TRP A 187 -22.40 6.47 6.80
N THR A 188 -22.48 7.44 5.90
CA THR A 188 -23.26 7.29 4.65
C THR A 188 -22.63 6.27 3.72
N ARG A 189 -21.30 6.25 3.59
CA ARG A 189 -20.58 5.26 2.76
C ARG A 189 -20.83 3.84 3.28
N ASP A 190 -20.73 3.67 4.59
CA ASP A 190 -21.01 2.41 5.29
C ASP A 190 -22.45 1.92 5.03
N ARG A 191 -23.45 2.81 5.16
CA ARG A 191 -24.85 2.47 4.85
C ARG A 191 -25.11 2.16 3.38
N LEU A 192 -24.33 2.74 2.48
CA LEU A 192 -24.34 2.42 1.06
C LEU A 192 -23.61 1.11 0.71
N GLN A 193 -23.07 0.42 1.72
CA GLN A 193 -22.33 -0.84 1.61
C GLN A 193 -21.06 -0.72 0.77
N ILE A 194 -20.46 0.47 0.75
CA ILE A 194 -19.17 0.70 0.10
C ILE A 194 -18.10 0.60 1.19
N ILE A 195 -17.37 -0.50 1.22
CA ILE A 195 -16.40 -0.80 2.27
C ILE A 195 -15.00 -0.73 1.64
N PRO A 196 -14.18 0.29 1.92
CA PRO A 196 -12.83 0.34 1.39
C PRO A 196 -12.00 -0.84 1.93
N ILE A 197 -11.48 -1.68 1.03
CA ILE A 197 -10.61 -2.81 1.38
C ILE A 197 -9.25 -2.54 0.72
N MET A 198 -8.26 -2.13 1.51
CA MET A 198 -6.96 -1.70 0.96
C MET A 198 -5.93 -2.81 0.87
N TRP A 199 -5.96 -3.67 1.87
CA TRP A 199 -5.05 -4.79 2.03
C TRP A 199 -5.23 -5.87 0.99
N ASP A 200 -6.46 -6.01 0.47
CA ASP A 200 -6.78 -6.95 -0.58
C ASP A 200 -7.63 -6.27 -1.66
N GLN A 201 -6.97 -5.85 -2.74
CA GLN A 201 -7.66 -5.19 -3.84
C GLN A 201 -8.47 -6.18 -4.69
N LYS A 202 -8.15 -7.47 -4.65
CA LYS A 202 -8.99 -8.49 -5.31
C LYS A 202 -10.33 -8.59 -4.58
N GLU A 203 -10.30 -8.64 -3.25
CA GLU A 203 -11.52 -8.61 -2.43
C GLU A 203 -12.23 -7.25 -2.52
N ASN A 204 -11.50 -6.13 -2.59
CA ASN A 204 -12.08 -4.81 -2.81
C ASN A 204 -12.95 -4.77 -4.07
N TYR A 205 -12.45 -5.30 -5.18
CA TYR A 205 -13.18 -5.35 -6.45
C TYR A 205 -14.30 -6.41 -6.42
N ALA A 206 -14.08 -7.54 -5.72
CA ALA A 206 -15.10 -8.57 -5.56
C ALA A 206 -16.29 -8.11 -4.70
N SER A 207 -16.02 -7.31 -3.66
CA SER A 207 -17.01 -6.80 -2.70
C SER A 207 -17.70 -5.53 -3.21
N ASN A 208 -16.95 -4.49 -3.60
CA ASN A 208 -17.50 -3.20 -4.02
C ASN A 208 -17.95 -3.15 -5.49
N GLY A 209 -17.55 -4.13 -6.29
CA GLY A 209 -17.76 -4.12 -7.73
C GLY A 209 -16.73 -3.25 -8.45
N PHE A 210 -16.56 -3.52 -9.74
CA PHE A 210 -15.48 -2.97 -10.55
C PHE A 210 -15.47 -1.44 -10.55
N ALA A 211 -16.61 -0.82 -10.84
CA ALA A 211 -16.67 0.62 -11.05
C ALA A 211 -16.40 1.43 -9.76
N LEU A 212 -16.94 0.99 -8.62
CA LEU A 212 -16.74 1.67 -7.35
C LEU A 212 -15.33 1.44 -6.82
N ALA A 213 -14.81 0.20 -6.89
CA ALA A 213 -13.44 -0.10 -6.49
C ALA A 213 -12.41 0.65 -7.34
N PHE A 214 -12.63 0.74 -8.66
CA PHE A 214 -11.81 1.55 -9.55
C PHE A 214 -11.86 3.03 -9.16
N ALA A 215 -13.05 3.58 -8.90
CA ALA A 215 -13.23 4.98 -8.50
C ALA A 215 -12.52 5.31 -7.17
N MET A 216 -12.56 4.40 -6.19
CA MET A 216 -11.87 4.58 -4.90
C MET A 216 -10.35 4.65 -5.05
N ASN A 217 -9.79 4.01 -6.08
CA ASN A 217 -8.36 4.04 -6.38
C ASN A 217 -7.92 5.26 -7.22
N VAL A 218 -8.85 6.07 -7.75
CA VAL A 218 -8.52 7.22 -8.62
C VAL A 218 -7.63 8.27 -7.93
N PRO A 219 -7.88 8.65 -6.65
CA PRO A 219 -7.04 9.63 -5.97
C PRO A 219 -5.55 9.24 -5.91
N MET A 220 -5.24 7.94 -5.82
CA MET A 220 -3.85 7.45 -5.78
C MET A 220 -3.17 7.45 -7.16
N ALA A 221 -3.92 7.60 -8.26
CA ALA A 221 -3.33 7.59 -9.60
C ALA A 221 -2.70 8.92 -10.04
N LYS A 222 -2.83 9.98 -9.25
CA LYS A 222 -2.18 11.25 -9.56
C LYS A 222 -1.01 11.50 -8.62
N VAL A 223 0.17 11.04 -9.02
CA VAL A 223 1.42 11.52 -8.42
C VAL A 223 1.78 12.84 -9.11
N ASN A 224 1.66 13.96 -8.38
CA ASN A 224 2.01 15.26 -8.94
C ASN A 224 3.54 15.37 -9.03
N THR A 225 4.03 15.81 -10.19
CA THR A 225 5.43 16.24 -10.34
C THR A 225 5.75 17.28 -9.26
N PRO A 226 6.79 17.06 -8.42
CA PRO A 226 7.19 18.03 -7.41
C PRO A 226 7.55 19.38 -8.05
N GLN A 227 7.28 20.46 -7.32
CA GLN A 227 7.72 21.78 -7.74
C GLN A 227 9.26 21.79 -7.81
N GLY A 228 9.81 22.35 -8.90
CA GLY A 228 11.26 22.40 -9.11
C GLY A 228 11.87 21.14 -9.73
N TYR A 229 11.08 20.11 -10.07
CA TYR A 229 11.60 18.94 -10.78
C TYR A 229 12.07 19.31 -12.20
N THR A 230 13.37 19.56 -12.32
CA THR A 230 14.08 19.90 -13.55
C THR A 230 15.44 19.20 -13.54
N GLU A 231 16.02 18.99 -14.72
CA GLU A 231 17.33 18.34 -14.83
C GLU A 231 18.42 19.13 -14.09
N GLN A 232 18.38 20.47 -14.18
CA GLN A 232 19.32 21.33 -13.47
C GLN A 232 19.18 21.20 -11.96
N ALA A 233 17.96 21.28 -11.42
CA ALA A 233 17.75 21.15 -9.98
C ALA A 233 18.23 19.81 -9.43
N LEU A 234 18.06 18.71 -10.19
CA LEU A 234 18.62 17.42 -9.79
C LEU A 234 20.15 17.33 -9.94
N ALA A 235 20.73 18.02 -10.92
CA ALA A 235 22.18 18.08 -11.09
C ALA A 235 22.85 18.79 -9.91
N ASP A 236 22.19 19.80 -9.35
CA ASP A 236 22.64 20.55 -8.17
C ASP A 236 22.57 19.70 -6.88
N ILE A 237 21.77 18.63 -6.87
CA ILE A 237 21.72 17.64 -5.78
C ILE A 237 22.84 16.60 -6.03
N ALA A 238 24.00 16.84 -5.41
CA ALA A 238 25.13 15.93 -5.46
C ALA A 238 25.12 14.95 -4.28
N PRO A 239 25.56 13.69 -4.48
CA PRO A 239 25.97 12.87 -3.35
C PRO A 239 27.01 13.61 -2.52
N PRO A 240 27.03 13.46 -1.19
CA PRO A 240 28.02 14.10 -0.34
C PRO A 240 29.45 13.84 -0.83
N ASP A 241 30.33 14.81 -0.71
CA ASP A 241 31.70 14.72 -1.23
C ASP A 241 32.42 13.47 -0.68
N GLY A 242 32.92 12.63 -1.60
CA GLY A 242 33.60 11.38 -1.26
C GLY A 242 32.68 10.21 -0.89
N ALA A 243 31.36 10.38 -0.88
CA ALA A 243 30.40 9.30 -0.64
C ALA A 243 30.41 8.31 -1.82
N THR A 244 31.25 7.29 -1.73
CA THR A 244 31.39 6.18 -2.66
C THR A 244 31.00 4.87 -1.97
N ILE A 245 30.77 3.81 -2.76
CA ILE A 245 30.55 2.49 -2.18
C ILE A 245 31.88 1.99 -1.61
N THR A 246 31.92 1.77 -0.30
CA THR A 246 33.00 1.06 0.39
C THR A 246 32.42 -0.07 1.20
N LEU A 247 33.10 -1.22 1.19
CA LEU A 247 32.74 -2.39 1.99
C LEU A 247 33.92 -2.74 2.91
N PRO A 248 33.66 -3.30 4.10
CA PRO A 248 34.72 -3.86 4.93
C PRO A 248 35.42 -5.02 4.21
N GLU A 249 36.66 -5.31 4.62
CA GLU A 249 37.46 -6.42 4.08
C GLU A 249 36.70 -7.76 4.18
N GLN A 250 36.13 -8.03 5.35
CA GLN A 250 35.20 -9.15 5.54
C GLN A 250 33.76 -8.64 5.44
N LYS A 251 33.10 -8.97 4.34
CA LYS A 251 31.68 -8.64 4.10
C LYS A 251 30.79 -9.30 5.17
N PRO A 252 29.99 -8.53 5.94
CA PRO A 252 29.08 -9.08 6.92
C PRO A 252 27.90 -9.79 6.27
N ASP A 253 27.30 -10.74 6.99
CA ASP A 253 25.95 -11.22 6.73
C ASP A 253 24.95 -10.22 7.32
N ILE A 254 23.84 -9.95 6.63
CA ILE A 254 22.81 -8.99 7.07
C ILE A 254 21.46 -9.70 7.15
N ILE A 255 20.81 -9.64 8.30
CA ILE A 255 19.46 -10.14 8.53
C ILE A 255 18.60 -9.00 9.05
N ILE A 256 17.50 -8.71 8.38
CA ILE A 256 16.48 -7.79 8.83
C ILE A 256 15.21 -8.59 9.09
N VAL A 257 14.69 -8.53 10.31
CA VAL A 257 13.43 -9.14 10.72
C VAL A 257 12.44 -8.03 11.06
N MET A 258 11.42 -7.88 10.23
CA MET A 258 10.27 -7.05 10.55
C MET A 258 9.22 -7.92 11.25
N SER A 259 9.02 -7.69 12.53
CA SER A 259 8.12 -8.46 13.37
C SER A 259 6.72 -7.85 13.35
N GLU A 260 5.77 -8.62 12.82
CA GLU A 260 4.38 -8.20 12.62
C GLU A 260 3.73 -7.70 13.92
N SER A 261 3.22 -6.47 13.88
CA SER A 261 2.55 -5.79 14.98
C SER A 261 3.35 -5.74 16.30
N PHE A 262 4.69 -5.80 16.23
CA PHE A 262 5.53 -5.87 17.41
C PHE A 262 5.68 -4.50 18.10
N TRP A 263 5.19 -4.41 19.33
CA TRP A 263 5.15 -3.20 20.15
C TRP A 263 5.31 -3.60 21.62
N ASP A 264 5.78 -2.69 22.48
CA ASP A 264 5.95 -2.98 23.91
C ASP A 264 4.59 -2.91 24.64
N PRO A 265 3.97 -4.04 25.01
CA PRO A 265 2.66 -4.04 25.68
C PRO A 265 2.70 -3.40 27.07
N THR A 266 3.88 -3.26 27.69
CA THR A 266 4.02 -2.63 29.02
C THR A 266 3.73 -1.13 29.02
N ARG A 267 3.62 -0.52 27.83
CA ARG A 267 3.16 0.87 27.66
C ARG A 267 1.66 1.05 27.92
N LEU A 268 0.88 -0.02 28.01
CA LEU A 268 -0.55 0.05 28.37
C LEU A 268 -0.74 0.51 29.84
N PRO A 269 -1.43 1.63 30.09
CA PRO A 269 -1.60 2.13 31.45
C PRO A 269 -2.41 1.15 32.32
N GLY A 270 -1.94 0.92 33.54
CA GLY A 270 -2.66 0.09 34.52
C GLY A 270 -2.69 -1.41 34.19
N VAL A 271 -1.88 -1.88 33.24
CA VAL A 271 -1.71 -3.30 32.92
C VAL A 271 -0.38 -3.80 33.47
N LYS A 272 -0.38 -4.97 34.12
CA LYS A 272 0.83 -5.65 34.60
C LYS A 272 0.99 -6.99 33.90
N PHE A 273 2.21 -7.26 33.45
CA PHE A 273 2.63 -8.50 32.81
C PHE A 273 3.59 -9.26 33.73
N THR A 274 3.43 -10.57 33.85
CA THR A 274 4.37 -11.42 34.58
C THR A 274 4.54 -12.77 33.89
N PRO A 275 5.77 -13.13 33.43
CA PRO A 275 6.99 -12.31 33.42
C PRO A 275 6.89 -11.09 32.48
N ASP A 276 7.97 -10.31 32.41
CA ASP A 276 8.16 -9.28 31.37
C ASP A 276 8.04 -9.93 29.98
N PRO A 277 7.20 -9.38 29.07
CA PRO A 277 6.96 -10.00 27.78
C PRO A 277 8.12 -9.82 26.80
N ILE A 278 8.91 -8.75 26.86
CA ILE A 278 9.96 -8.47 25.86
C ILE A 278 11.36 -8.16 26.45
N PRO A 279 11.86 -8.98 27.39
CA PRO A 279 13.10 -8.68 28.10
C PRO A 279 14.34 -8.64 27.20
N ASN A 280 14.41 -9.46 26.14
CA ASN A 280 15.59 -9.52 25.27
C ASN A 280 15.67 -8.32 24.32
N VAL A 281 14.55 -7.91 23.74
CA VAL A 281 14.43 -6.68 22.94
C VAL A 281 14.78 -5.47 23.79
N ARG A 282 14.29 -5.40 25.03
CA ARG A 282 14.60 -4.29 25.92
C ARG A 282 16.08 -4.25 26.31
N ALA A 283 16.71 -5.41 26.53
CA ALA A 283 18.14 -5.50 26.82
C ALA A 283 19.01 -5.15 25.61
N ALA A 284 18.55 -5.45 24.39
CA ALA A 284 19.26 -5.18 23.14
C ALA A 284 18.83 -3.87 22.45
N HIS A 285 17.99 -3.06 23.10
CA HIS A 285 17.28 -1.93 22.52
C HIS A 285 18.23 -0.89 21.92
N SER A 286 17.93 -0.45 20.70
CA SER A 286 18.67 0.60 20.00
C SER A 286 17.88 1.90 19.88
N GLY A 287 16.56 1.83 19.77
CA GLY A 287 15.68 2.98 19.55
C GLY A 287 14.28 2.54 19.16
N HIS A 288 13.56 3.41 18.45
CA HIS A 288 12.22 3.11 17.93
C HIS A 288 12.11 3.39 16.43
N VAL A 289 11.26 2.62 15.76
CA VAL A 289 10.74 2.99 14.44
C VAL A 289 9.47 3.82 14.63
N PHE A 290 9.42 4.99 14.02
CA PHE A 290 8.22 5.81 13.91
C PHE A 290 7.39 5.32 12.72
N SER A 291 6.43 4.43 12.98
CA SER A 291 5.65 3.82 11.92
C SER A 291 4.81 4.85 11.16
N PRO A 292 4.80 4.85 9.83
CA PRO A 292 3.83 5.61 9.05
C PRO A 292 2.41 5.06 9.18
N GLU A 293 2.24 3.87 9.76
CA GLU A 293 0.99 3.13 9.80
C GLU A 293 0.53 2.77 11.22
N PHE A 294 -0.73 2.36 11.33
CA PHE A 294 -1.32 1.87 12.58
C PHE A 294 -2.25 0.70 12.27
N GLY A 295 -2.03 -0.45 12.92
CA GLY A 295 -2.90 -1.61 12.85
C GLY A 295 -3.01 -2.31 11.49
N GLY A 296 -2.12 -2.00 10.53
CA GLY A 296 -2.07 -2.64 9.23
C GLY A 296 -1.14 -1.93 8.25
N MET A 297 -1.27 -2.26 6.96
CA MET A 297 -0.49 -1.65 5.86
C MET A 297 1.03 -1.86 5.94
N THR A 298 1.45 -2.99 6.51
CA THR A 298 2.83 -3.50 6.62
C THR A 298 3.72 -3.21 5.39
N ALA A 299 3.17 -3.37 4.18
CA ALA A 299 3.90 -3.10 2.93
C ALA A 299 4.43 -1.66 2.79
N ASN A 300 3.81 -0.67 3.43
CA ASN A 300 4.30 0.71 3.44
C ASN A 300 5.58 0.83 4.28
N VAL A 301 5.66 0.11 5.39
CA VAL A 301 6.85 0.07 6.25
C VAL A 301 7.98 -0.69 5.57
N GLU A 302 7.68 -1.82 4.91
CA GLU A 302 8.66 -2.55 4.10
C GLU A 302 9.25 -1.67 3.00
N PHE A 303 8.40 -0.91 2.29
CA PHE A 303 8.83 -0.01 1.24
C PHE A 303 9.86 0.99 1.78
N GLU A 304 9.58 1.65 2.91
CA GLU A 304 10.53 2.60 3.48
C GLU A 304 11.81 1.91 3.97
N ALA A 305 11.68 0.80 4.70
CA ALA A 305 12.80 0.05 5.27
C ALA A 305 13.75 -0.53 4.21
N LEU A 306 13.24 -0.94 3.05
CA LEU A 306 14.03 -1.54 1.98
C LEU A 306 14.60 -0.52 0.99
N THR A 307 13.94 0.64 0.80
CA THR A 307 14.34 1.60 -0.24
C THR A 307 14.99 2.86 0.30
N GLY A 308 14.74 3.20 1.57
CA GLY A 308 15.07 4.50 2.13
C GLY A 308 14.23 5.65 1.58
N PHE A 309 13.18 5.36 0.80
CA PHE A 309 12.17 6.32 0.35
C PHE A 309 11.07 6.48 1.40
N SER A 310 10.32 7.59 1.33
CA SER A 310 9.26 7.92 2.29
C SER A 310 7.88 7.93 1.64
N ASN A 311 6.90 7.36 2.33
CA ASN A 311 5.48 7.46 1.94
C ASN A 311 4.95 8.90 2.06
N ALA A 312 5.63 9.77 2.80
CA ALA A 312 5.22 11.15 2.99
C ALA A 312 5.10 11.92 1.68
N PHE A 313 5.88 11.55 0.65
CA PHE A 313 5.88 12.20 -0.66
C PHE A 313 4.89 11.61 -1.66
N LEU A 314 4.28 10.47 -1.33
CA LEU A 314 3.29 9.82 -2.17
C LEU A 314 1.89 10.36 -1.85
N PRO A 315 0.94 10.26 -2.80
CA PRO A 315 -0.45 10.60 -2.54
C PRO A 315 -0.94 9.95 -1.25
N TYR A 316 -1.87 10.63 -0.58
CA TYR A 316 -2.47 10.08 0.63
C TYR A 316 -2.95 8.64 0.39
N GLY A 317 -2.81 7.79 1.43
CA GLY A 317 -3.14 6.35 1.51
C GLY A 317 -2.70 5.49 0.34
N SER A 318 -1.62 5.88 -0.32
CA SER A 318 -0.96 5.03 -1.28
C SER A 318 -0.38 3.79 -0.60
N ILE A 319 -0.39 2.68 -1.35
CA ILE A 319 0.38 1.49 -1.04
C ILE A 319 1.36 1.27 -2.20
N PRO A 320 2.65 1.64 -2.05
CA PRO A 320 3.60 1.67 -3.17
C PRO A 320 3.70 0.34 -3.90
N TYR A 321 3.66 -0.77 -3.17
CA TYR A 321 3.72 -2.12 -3.72
C TYR A 321 2.56 -2.40 -4.69
N GLN A 322 1.36 -1.97 -4.31
CA GLN A 322 0.15 -2.17 -5.10
C GLN A 322 -0.02 -1.13 -6.21
N GLN A 323 0.72 -0.02 -6.22
CA GLN A 323 0.38 1.11 -7.09
C GLN A 323 1.54 1.61 -7.95
N TYR A 324 2.77 1.56 -7.47
CA TYR A 324 3.89 2.32 -8.04
C TYR A 324 5.12 1.48 -8.37
N VAL A 325 5.39 0.42 -7.60
CA VAL A 325 6.52 -0.48 -7.88
C VAL A 325 6.12 -1.45 -8.99
N ARG A 326 6.53 -1.12 -10.22
CA ARG A 326 6.20 -1.85 -11.47
C ARG A 326 7.41 -2.20 -12.33
N LYS A 327 8.56 -1.63 -12.00
CA LYS A 327 9.85 -1.78 -12.66
C LYS A 327 10.92 -1.79 -11.58
N ALA A 328 12.18 -2.03 -11.95
CA ALA A 328 13.29 -1.95 -11.02
C ALA A 328 13.27 -0.62 -10.24
N VAL A 329 13.29 -0.72 -8.91
CA VAL A 329 13.37 0.42 -7.98
C VAL A 329 14.59 0.20 -7.08
N PRO A 330 15.41 1.23 -6.82
CA PRO A 330 16.56 1.09 -5.93
C PRO A 330 16.14 0.59 -4.54
N SER A 331 16.88 -0.37 -4.01
CA SER A 331 16.60 -1.00 -2.72
C SER A 331 17.88 -1.61 -2.12
N LEU A 332 17.84 -1.93 -0.83
CA LEU A 332 18.88 -2.72 -0.16
C LEU A 332 19.15 -4.04 -0.89
N ALA A 333 18.11 -4.74 -1.35
CA ALA A 333 18.26 -6.00 -2.06
C ALA A 333 19.04 -5.83 -3.38
N SER A 334 18.65 -4.87 -4.21
CA SER A 334 19.37 -4.58 -5.47
C SER A 334 20.82 -4.14 -5.22
N PHE A 335 21.05 -3.34 -4.17
CA PHE A 335 22.39 -2.96 -3.74
C PHE A 335 23.23 -4.17 -3.31
N PHE A 336 22.79 -4.95 -2.33
CA PHE A 336 23.55 -6.11 -1.83
C PHE A 336 23.79 -7.14 -2.93
N ARG A 337 22.80 -7.38 -3.80
CA ARG A 337 22.96 -8.24 -4.99
C ARG A 337 24.07 -7.72 -5.90
N SER A 338 24.13 -6.41 -6.17
CA SER A 338 25.20 -5.80 -6.97
C SER A 338 26.60 -5.99 -6.33
N GLN A 339 26.66 -6.15 -5.00
CA GLN A 339 27.89 -6.38 -4.25
C GLN A 339 28.24 -7.87 -4.07
N GLY A 340 27.55 -8.77 -4.77
CA GLY A 340 27.81 -10.21 -4.78
C GLY A 340 27.18 -10.99 -3.63
N TYR A 341 26.27 -10.37 -2.87
CA TYR A 341 25.52 -11.04 -1.81
C TYR A 341 24.44 -11.95 -2.43
N GLU A 342 24.08 -12.99 -1.70
CA GLU A 342 22.80 -13.66 -1.91
C GLU A 342 21.68 -12.87 -1.26
N THR A 343 20.63 -12.53 -2.01
CA THR A 343 19.52 -11.73 -1.46
C THR A 343 18.22 -12.51 -1.42
N MET A 344 17.59 -12.56 -0.25
CA MET A 344 16.38 -13.35 -0.04
C MET A 344 15.35 -12.61 0.80
N ALA A 345 14.09 -12.68 0.36
CA ALA A 345 12.94 -12.31 1.20
C ALA A 345 12.24 -13.57 1.72
N ILE A 346 11.75 -13.56 2.96
CA ILE A 346 10.95 -14.65 3.55
C ILE A 346 9.70 -14.07 4.21
N HIS A 347 8.52 -14.60 3.87
CA HIS A 347 7.27 -14.25 4.53
C HIS A 347 6.31 -15.46 4.50
N PRO A 348 5.91 -16.05 5.64
CA PRO A 348 5.15 -17.29 5.67
C PRO A 348 3.64 -17.11 5.41
N PHE A 349 3.30 -16.34 4.38
CA PHE A 349 1.94 -16.10 3.88
C PHE A 349 1.94 -16.17 2.35
N GLU A 350 0.78 -16.02 1.70
CA GLU A 350 0.68 -16.08 0.25
C GLU A 350 1.53 -15.00 -0.42
N GLY A 351 2.35 -15.41 -1.40
CA GLY A 351 3.31 -14.51 -2.04
C GLY A 351 2.68 -13.41 -2.90
N TRP A 352 1.41 -13.55 -3.28
CA TRP A 352 0.66 -12.52 -4.00
C TRP A 352 0.16 -11.40 -3.09
N PHE A 353 0.05 -11.63 -1.77
CA PHE A 353 -0.47 -10.64 -0.84
C PHE A 353 0.41 -9.38 -0.85
N TRP A 354 -0.22 -8.21 -0.87
CA TRP A 354 0.42 -6.91 -1.15
C TRP A 354 1.19 -6.82 -2.48
N ASN A 355 1.01 -7.74 -3.44
CA ASN A 355 1.82 -7.82 -4.66
C ASN A 355 3.33 -8.05 -4.37
N ARG A 356 3.67 -8.69 -3.24
CA ARG A 356 5.07 -8.92 -2.82
C ARG A 356 5.91 -9.65 -3.87
N LYS A 357 5.35 -10.66 -4.54
CA LYS A 357 6.08 -11.41 -5.57
C LYS A 357 6.67 -10.51 -6.66
N ALA A 358 5.86 -9.63 -7.25
CA ALA A 358 6.34 -8.74 -8.31
C ALA A 358 7.24 -7.63 -7.75
N VAL A 359 6.96 -7.18 -6.52
CA VAL A 359 7.73 -6.12 -5.87
C VAL A 359 9.11 -6.57 -5.44
N TYR A 360 9.25 -7.74 -4.84
CA TYR A 360 10.55 -8.27 -4.44
C TYR A 360 11.45 -8.60 -5.64
N ASP A 361 10.85 -9.02 -6.77
CA ASP A 361 11.55 -9.10 -8.05
C ASP A 361 12.01 -7.71 -8.53
N ALA A 362 11.13 -6.71 -8.49
CA ALA A 362 11.46 -5.32 -8.83
C ALA A 362 12.48 -4.66 -7.88
N PHE A 363 12.53 -5.08 -6.62
CA PHE A 363 13.57 -4.69 -5.67
C PHE A 363 14.87 -5.46 -5.89
N GLY A 364 14.89 -6.51 -6.72
CA GLY A 364 16.09 -7.24 -7.06
C GLY A 364 16.52 -8.29 -6.04
N PHE A 365 15.59 -8.84 -5.26
CA PHE A 365 15.86 -10.06 -4.49
C PHE A 365 16.16 -11.23 -5.44
N ASP A 366 17.15 -12.07 -5.12
CA ASP A 366 17.41 -13.29 -5.89
C ASP A 366 16.27 -14.31 -5.70
N ARG A 367 15.69 -14.35 -4.48
CA ARG A 367 14.65 -15.31 -4.11
C ARG A 367 13.62 -14.68 -3.17
N PHE A 368 12.36 -15.09 -3.33
CA PHE A 368 11.30 -14.85 -2.37
C PHE A 368 10.69 -16.18 -1.93
N TYR A 369 10.73 -16.44 -0.62
CA TYR A 369 10.07 -17.58 -0.01
C TYR A 369 8.78 -17.18 0.66
N SER A 370 7.68 -17.72 0.14
CA SER A 370 6.32 -17.55 0.60
C SER A 370 5.73 -18.91 0.99
N ILE A 371 4.52 -18.95 1.55
CA ILE A 371 3.92 -20.22 1.99
C ILE A 371 3.86 -21.29 0.88
N GLU A 372 3.82 -20.87 -0.39
CA GLU A 372 3.77 -21.75 -1.56
C GLU A 372 5.08 -22.50 -1.84
N ASN A 373 6.23 -22.04 -1.32
CA ASN A 373 7.54 -22.64 -1.58
C ASN A 373 8.42 -22.80 -0.32
N LEU A 374 7.88 -22.47 0.85
CA LEU A 374 8.46 -22.82 2.15
C LEU A 374 8.20 -24.30 2.46
N PRO A 375 9.08 -24.95 3.25
CA PRO A 375 8.76 -26.25 3.82
C PRO A 375 7.54 -26.14 4.75
N PRO A 376 6.90 -27.26 5.15
CA PRO A 376 5.86 -27.23 6.16
C PRO A 376 6.35 -26.54 7.44
N MET A 377 5.69 -25.46 7.84
CA MET A 377 6.02 -24.66 9.01
C MET A 377 5.04 -24.95 10.15
N LYS A 378 5.50 -24.91 11.41
CA LYS A 378 4.59 -25.08 12.56
C LYS A 378 3.82 -23.80 12.81
N ALA A 379 2.56 -23.93 13.19
CA ALA A 379 1.72 -22.83 13.62
C ALA A 379 1.84 -22.59 15.14
N ARG A 380 1.61 -21.35 15.55
CA ARG A 380 1.39 -20.92 16.93
C ARG A 380 0.07 -20.16 16.96
N GLY A 381 -0.94 -20.76 17.58
CA GLY A 381 -2.33 -20.32 17.39
C GLY A 381 -2.78 -20.51 15.93
N PRO A 382 -3.43 -19.52 15.30
CA PRO A 382 -3.97 -19.67 13.94
C PRO A 382 -2.96 -19.45 12.80
N LEU A 383 -1.74 -18.97 13.09
CA LEU A 383 -0.78 -18.52 12.08
C LEU A 383 0.57 -19.21 12.24
N ILE A 384 1.42 -19.13 11.22
CA ILE A 384 2.78 -19.67 11.27
C ILE A 384 3.57 -19.01 12.41
N SER A 385 4.28 -19.85 13.16
CA SER A 385 5.05 -19.44 14.33
C SER A 385 6.32 -18.68 13.97
N ASP A 386 6.68 -17.72 14.80
CA ASP A 386 7.95 -17.00 14.70
C ASP A 386 9.14 -17.95 14.96
N GLU A 387 8.93 -19.02 15.74
CA GLU A 387 9.89 -20.11 15.93
C GLU A 387 10.24 -20.78 14.60
N SER A 388 9.23 -21.20 13.83
CA SER A 388 9.47 -21.85 12.54
C SER A 388 10.11 -20.90 11.53
N LEU A 389 9.72 -19.62 11.53
CA LEU A 389 10.35 -18.60 10.67
C LEU A 389 11.83 -18.44 11.01
N THR A 390 12.16 -18.33 12.28
CA THR A 390 13.54 -18.16 12.76
C THR A 390 14.40 -19.38 12.47
N GLU A 391 13.85 -20.59 12.64
CA GLU A 391 14.49 -21.83 12.22
C GLU A 391 14.81 -21.84 10.73
N GLU A 392 13.88 -21.40 9.89
CA GLU A 392 14.10 -21.35 8.44
C GLU A 392 15.13 -20.30 8.03
N ILE A 393 15.15 -19.13 8.69
CA ILE A 393 16.19 -18.10 8.50
C ILE A 393 17.57 -18.70 8.80
N ILE A 394 17.73 -19.31 9.98
CA ILE A 394 18.99 -19.92 10.43
C ILE A 394 19.42 -21.05 9.49
N ARG A 395 18.50 -21.97 9.17
CA ARG A 395 18.77 -23.12 8.29
C ARG A 395 19.31 -22.67 6.93
N ARG A 396 18.75 -21.60 6.36
CA ARG A 396 19.21 -21.05 5.08
C ARG A 396 20.54 -20.34 5.20
N ALA A 397 20.71 -19.54 6.25
CA ALA A 397 21.95 -18.84 6.50
C ALA A 397 23.14 -19.79 6.70
N ASP A 398 22.92 -20.96 7.31
CA ASP A 398 23.94 -22.01 7.47
C ASP A 398 24.24 -22.75 6.16
N GLN A 399 23.33 -22.71 5.19
CA GLN A 399 23.50 -23.30 3.86
C GLN A 399 24.08 -22.32 2.83
N THR A 400 24.20 -21.04 3.17
CA THR A 400 24.70 -20.00 2.24
C THR A 400 26.16 -19.69 2.52
N GLU A 401 27.04 -20.07 1.59
CA GLU A 401 28.48 -19.81 1.70
C GLU A 401 28.85 -18.35 1.42
N ARG A 402 28.12 -17.68 0.51
CA ARG A 402 28.34 -16.26 0.16
C ARG A 402 27.86 -15.34 1.29
N PRO A 403 28.33 -14.07 1.39
CA PRO A 403 27.65 -13.10 2.24
C PRO A 403 26.20 -12.95 1.78
N PHE A 404 25.28 -12.72 2.70
CA PHE A 404 23.86 -12.65 2.37
C PHE A 404 23.13 -11.46 2.98
N PHE A 405 22.05 -11.06 2.32
CA PHE A 405 21.09 -10.09 2.82
C PHE A 405 19.70 -10.74 2.84
N TYR A 406 19.22 -11.03 4.04
CA TYR A 406 17.91 -11.63 4.26
C TYR A 406 16.95 -10.60 4.85
N PHE A 407 15.76 -10.50 4.27
CA PHE A 407 14.66 -9.69 4.79
C PHE A 407 13.49 -10.62 5.12
N ALA A 408 13.14 -10.75 6.39
CA ALA A 408 12.07 -11.61 6.85
C ALA A 408 10.92 -10.78 7.43
N VAL A 409 9.69 -11.14 7.10
CA VAL A 409 8.47 -10.54 7.64
C VAL A 409 7.70 -11.61 8.40
N SER A 410 7.55 -11.43 9.71
CA SER A 410 6.84 -12.39 10.56
C SER A 410 5.32 -12.35 10.36
N LEU A 411 4.59 -13.29 10.98
CA LEU A 411 3.14 -13.40 10.80
C LEU A 411 2.41 -13.74 12.11
N GLN A 412 3.07 -14.40 13.06
CA GLN A 412 2.43 -15.01 14.22
C GLN A 412 1.52 -14.03 15.00
N SER A 413 1.99 -12.79 15.16
CA SER A 413 1.33 -11.74 15.94
C SER A 413 0.34 -10.89 15.14
N HIS A 414 -0.03 -11.29 13.92
CA HIS A 414 -1.06 -10.61 13.14
C HIS A 414 -2.43 -10.76 13.80
N GLY A 415 -3.19 -9.67 13.89
CA GLY A 415 -4.54 -9.65 14.46
C GLY A 415 -5.59 -10.44 13.65
N PRO A 416 -6.81 -10.64 14.18
CA PRO A 416 -7.32 -10.15 15.48
C PRO A 416 -6.80 -10.94 16.70
N TYR A 417 -6.71 -10.28 17.86
CA TYR A 417 -6.24 -10.87 19.12
C TYR A 417 -7.38 -11.46 19.93
N GLU A 418 -7.93 -12.57 19.45
CA GLU A 418 -9.05 -13.24 20.12
C GLU A 418 -8.66 -13.76 21.52
N PRO A 419 -9.58 -13.73 22.50
CA PRO A 419 -9.38 -14.39 23.78
C PRO A 419 -8.99 -15.86 23.61
N TYR A 420 -8.03 -16.34 24.42
CA TYR A 420 -7.57 -17.74 24.41
C TYR A 420 -6.97 -18.20 23.07
N ARG A 421 -6.38 -17.27 22.29
CA ARG A 421 -5.70 -17.55 21.01
C ARG A 421 -4.61 -18.63 21.15
N TYR A 422 -3.98 -18.70 22.31
CA TYR A 422 -2.96 -19.67 22.66
C TYR A 422 -3.45 -20.54 23.82
N SER A 423 -3.27 -21.85 23.70
CA SER A 423 -3.73 -22.83 24.70
C SER A 423 -2.88 -22.88 25.97
N ASP A 424 -1.65 -22.40 25.89
CA ASP A 424 -0.59 -22.54 26.88
C ASP A 424 0.21 -21.22 27.06
N PRO A 425 -0.45 -20.09 27.35
CA PRO A 425 0.26 -18.83 27.52
C PRO A 425 1.14 -18.86 28.78
N VAL A 426 2.38 -18.39 28.67
CA VAL A 426 3.32 -18.22 29.79
C VAL A 426 3.10 -16.89 30.49
N ILE A 427 2.71 -15.85 29.73
CA ILE A 427 2.46 -14.52 30.26
C ILE A 427 1.17 -14.51 31.11
N LYS A 428 1.20 -13.77 32.22
CA LYS A 428 0.01 -13.45 33.01
C LYS A 428 -0.28 -11.97 32.93
N VAL A 429 -1.54 -11.62 32.66
CA VAL A 429 -2.01 -10.23 32.56
C VAL A 429 -2.96 -9.90 33.71
N SER A 430 -2.62 -8.86 34.46
CA SER A 430 -3.47 -8.23 35.46
C SER A 430 -3.83 -6.81 35.01
N ALA A 431 -5.12 -6.54 34.85
CA ALA A 431 -5.65 -5.24 34.42
C ALA A 431 -7.07 -5.03 34.98
N SER A 432 -7.48 -3.77 35.15
CA SER A 432 -8.85 -3.41 35.54
C SER A 432 -9.74 -3.24 34.30
N THR A 433 -9.89 -4.31 33.52
CA THR A 433 -10.63 -4.37 32.25
C THR A 433 -11.65 -5.51 32.26
N THR A 434 -12.49 -5.62 31.24
CA THR A 434 -13.34 -6.79 31.04
C THR A 434 -12.49 -8.04 30.80
N GLU A 435 -13.03 -9.21 31.14
CA GLU A 435 -12.31 -10.48 30.95
C GLU A 435 -11.92 -10.70 29.48
N SER A 436 -12.82 -10.39 28.54
CA SER A 436 -12.54 -10.48 27.11
C SER A 436 -11.35 -9.59 26.70
N THR A 437 -11.36 -8.33 27.13
CA THR A 437 -10.28 -7.38 26.83
C THR A 437 -8.97 -7.80 27.48
N ARG A 438 -9.00 -8.27 28.74
CA ARG A 438 -7.82 -8.79 29.43
C ARG A 438 -7.21 -10.00 28.71
N GLN A 439 -8.04 -10.91 28.22
CA GLN A 439 -7.61 -12.08 27.45
C GLN A 439 -7.07 -11.70 26.05
N SER A 440 -7.64 -10.67 25.42
CA SER A 440 -7.11 -10.13 24.16
C SER A 440 -5.71 -9.52 24.33
N ILE A 441 -5.51 -8.74 25.40
CA ILE A 441 -4.19 -8.20 25.78
C ILE A 441 -3.21 -9.34 26.08
N LEU A 442 -3.65 -10.41 26.74
CA LEU A 442 -2.83 -11.60 26.98
C LEU A 442 -2.43 -12.29 25.66
N SER A 443 -3.38 -12.53 24.76
CA SER A 443 -3.08 -13.10 23.44
C SER A 443 -2.06 -12.27 22.66
N TYR A 444 -2.11 -10.94 22.76
CA TYR A 444 -1.08 -10.10 22.16
C TYR A 444 0.28 -10.23 22.85
N ALA A 445 0.32 -10.09 24.18
CA ALA A 445 1.56 -10.10 24.95
C ALA A 445 2.30 -11.43 24.85
N GLU A 446 1.58 -12.55 24.73
CA GLU A 446 2.18 -13.86 24.48
C GLU A 446 2.83 -13.95 23.09
N GLY A 447 2.21 -13.37 22.05
CA GLY A 447 2.83 -13.30 20.71
C GLY A 447 4.08 -12.43 20.69
N ALA A 448 4.06 -11.30 21.41
CA ALA A 448 5.26 -10.46 21.59
C ALA A 448 6.36 -11.20 22.36
N HIS A 449 5.98 -12.03 23.34
CA HIS A 449 6.93 -12.87 24.09
C HIS A 449 7.61 -13.93 23.22
N ASP A 450 6.86 -14.61 22.37
CA ASP A 450 7.42 -15.57 21.42
C ASP A 450 8.41 -14.87 20.46
N ALA A 451 8.06 -13.71 19.91
CA ALA A 451 8.94 -12.94 19.03
C ALA A 451 10.24 -12.47 19.73
N ASP A 452 10.15 -12.03 20.99
CA ASP A 452 11.30 -11.64 21.81
C ASP A 452 12.28 -12.81 22.02
N LYS A 453 11.74 -14.00 22.32
CA LYS A 453 12.52 -15.23 22.46
C LYS A 453 13.23 -15.60 21.15
N GLU A 454 12.57 -15.44 20.02
CA GLU A 454 13.15 -15.77 18.72
C GLU A 454 14.20 -14.76 18.26
N LEU A 455 14.07 -13.47 18.60
CA LEU A 455 15.19 -12.53 18.44
C LEU A 455 16.41 -13.00 19.24
N LYS A 456 16.22 -13.43 20.49
CA LYS A 456 17.31 -13.97 21.31
C LYS A 456 17.94 -15.20 20.64
N ARG A 457 17.13 -16.13 20.13
CA ARG A 457 17.62 -17.32 19.42
C ARG A 457 18.47 -16.95 18.20
N LEU A 458 18.03 -15.96 17.42
CA LEU A 458 18.76 -15.48 16.24
C LEU A 458 20.09 -14.82 16.64
N MET A 459 20.11 -14.01 17.71
CA MET A 459 21.34 -13.43 18.23
C MET A 459 22.30 -14.50 18.78
N ASP A 460 21.81 -15.47 19.54
CA ASP A 460 22.61 -16.57 20.08
C ASP A 460 23.25 -17.40 18.95
N TRP A 461 22.52 -17.66 17.86
CA TRP A 461 23.07 -18.31 16.67
C TRP A 461 24.14 -17.43 16.00
N ALA A 462 23.88 -16.14 15.81
CA ALA A 462 24.82 -15.22 15.17
C ALA A 462 26.11 -15.01 15.99
N GLN A 463 26.03 -15.08 17.33
CA GLN A 463 27.20 -15.04 18.21
C GLN A 463 28.18 -16.20 17.97
N GLN A 464 27.70 -17.35 17.52
CA GLN A 464 28.53 -18.52 17.23
C GLN A 464 29.22 -18.44 15.87
N ARG A 465 28.90 -17.43 15.04
CA ARG A 465 29.45 -17.28 13.69
C ARG A 465 30.79 -16.54 13.68
N GLU A 466 31.72 -17.06 12.89
CA GLU A 466 32.99 -16.37 12.63
C GLU A 466 32.79 -15.11 11.78
N ARG A 467 31.96 -15.19 10.73
CA ARG A 467 31.64 -14.05 9.86
C ARG A 467 30.88 -12.98 10.66
N PRO A 468 31.19 -11.68 10.49
CA PRO A 468 30.38 -10.60 11.03
C PRO A 468 28.93 -10.74 10.59
N THR A 469 27.99 -10.59 11.51
CA THR A 469 26.56 -10.71 11.25
C THR A 469 25.84 -9.53 11.89
N ILE A 470 25.09 -8.79 11.09
CA ILE A 470 24.27 -7.67 11.53
C ILE A 470 22.81 -8.13 11.53
N ILE A 471 22.13 -7.92 12.64
CA ILE A 471 20.70 -8.18 12.80
C ILE A 471 20.00 -6.84 13.05
N ALA A 472 18.99 -6.52 12.24
CA ALA A 472 18.01 -5.51 12.57
C ALA A 472 16.65 -6.18 12.87
N PHE A 473 16.05 -5.86 14.00
CA PHE A 473 14.73 -6.34 14.40
C PHE A 473 13.85 -5.16 14.76
N PHE A 474 12.67 -5.06 14.18
CA PHE A 474 11.75 -3.96 14.47
C PHE A 474 10.30 -4.34 14.24
N GLY A 475 9.39 -3.66 14.94
CA GLY A 475 7.95 -3.77 14.66
C GLY A 475 7.51 -2.87 13.53
N ASP A 476 6.60 -3.33 12.68
CA ASP A 476 6.07 -2.52 11.58
C ASP A 476 5.09 -1.44 12.06
N HIS A 477 4.13 -1.78 12.92
CA HIS A 477 3.16 -0.84 13.49
C HIS A 477 2.60 -1.32 14.83
N LEU A 478 1.85 -0.46 15.51
CA LEU A 478 1.09 -0.86 16.71
C LEU A 478 0.02 -1.90 16.37
N PRO A 479 -0.27 -2.86 17.28
CA PRO A 479 -1.33 -3.85 17.10
C PRO A 479 -2.72 -3.21 17.15
N PRO A 480 -3.72 -3.68 16.39
CA PRO A 480 -5.10 -3.21 16.54
C PRO A 480 -5.80 -3.83 17.78
N LEU A 481 -5.41 -3.41 18.99
CA LEU A 481 -5.98 -3.93 20.26
C LEU A 481 -7.39 -3.43 20.59
N ASN A 482 -7.92 -2.46 19.84
CA ASN A 482 -9.30 -1.97 19.94
C ASN A 482 -9.72 -1.60 21.38
N LEU A 483 -10.64 -2.36 21.98
CA LEU A 483 -11.10 -2.16 23.37
C LEU A 483 -9.96 -2.27 24.38
N GLY A 484 -8.88 -3.00 24.07
CA GLY A 484 -7.66 -3.01 24.86
C GLY A 484 -7.08 -1.62 25.07
N TYR A 485 -7.10 -0.76 24.06
CA TYR A 485 -6.64 0.62 24.20
C TYR A 485 -7.63 1.51 24.96
N VAL A 486 -8.93 1.34 24.71
CA VAL A 486 -9.97 2.18 25.33
C VAL A 486 -10.12 1.87 26.82
N GLU A 487 -10.21 0.60 27.20
CA GLU A 487 -10.42 0.20 28.60
C GLU A 487 -9.17 0.45 29.47
N THR A 488 -7.97 0.42 28.89
CA THR A 488 -6.72 0.81 29.58
C THR A 488 -6.47 2.32 29.56
N LYS A 489 -7.32 3.09 28.88
CA LYS A 489 -7.18 4.55 28.68
C LYS A 489 -5.92 4.95 27.93
N PHE A 490 -5.32 4.04 27.17
CA PHE A 490 -4.22 4.34 26.26
C PHE A 490 -4.70 5.22 25.11
N LEU A 491 -5.86 4.87 24.51
CA LEU A 491 -6.54 5.70 23.52
C LEU A 491 -7.97 6.02 23.98
N LYS A 492 -8.51 7.14 23.49
CA LYS A 492 -9.92 7.48 23.68
C LYS A 492 -10.84 6.64 22.78
N GLU A 493 -10.36 6.32 21.60
CA GLU A 493 -11.05 5.55 20.56
C GLU A 493 -10.19 4.35 20.14
N PRO A 494 -10.75 3.29 19.51
CA PRO A 494 -9.98 2.10 19.08
C PRO A 494 -8.80 2.38 18.15
N VAL A 495 -8.81 3.51 17.44
CA VAL A 495 -7.79 3.95 16.48
C VAL A 495 -7.41 5.40 16.81
N PRO A 496 -6.12 5.76 16.80
CA PRO A 496 -5.68 7.13 17.04
C PRO A 496 -6.15 8.08 15.94
N ASP A 497 -6.25 9.38 16.28
CA ASP A 497 -6.42 10.40 15.24
C ASP A 497 -5.16 10.43 14.36
N ARG A 498 -5.30 10.78 13.09
CA ARG A 498 -4.16 10.92 12.19
C ARG A 498 -3.40 12.22 12.39
N ARG A 499 -4.04 13.24 12.98
CA ARG A 499 -3.42 14.53 13.33
C ARG A 499 -3.42 14.73 14.83
N GLU A 500 -2.75 13.83 15.51
CA GLU A 500 -2.51 13.99 16.94
C GLU A 500 -1.45 15.05 17.20
N PRO A 501 -1.48 15.67 18.40
CA PRO A 501 -0.34 16.38 18.93
C PRO A 501 0.92 15.51 18.84
N PRO A 502 2.10 16.09 18.56
CA PRO A 502 3.30 15.30 18.30
C PRO A 502 3.73 14.33 19.40
N ASP A 503 3.50 14.71 20.66
CA ASP A 503 3.77 13.87 21.84
C ASP A 503 2.90 12.62 21.87
N ALA A 504 1.60 12.75 21.56
CA ALA A 504 0.69 11.61 21.40
C ALA A 504 1.04 10.79 20.16
N LEU A 505 1.46 11.44 19.07
CA LEU A 505 1.79 10.77 17.81
C LEU A 505 3.00 9.84 17.96
N ALA A 506 4.03 10.25 18.71
CA ALA A 506 5.15 9.37 19.05
C ALA A 506 4.69 8.16 19.89
N LEU A 507 3.88 8.40 20.92
CA LEU A 507 3.33 7.35 21.78
C LEU A 507 2.56 6.29 20.98
N HIS A 508 1.80 6.71 19.97
CA HIS A 508 0.90 5.85 19.20
C HIS A 508 1.49 5.32 17.88
N ARG A 509 2.76 5.60 17.59
CA ARG A 509 3.43 5.16 16.34
C ARG A 509 4.81 4.55 16.52
N GLU A 510 5.41 4.68 17.70
CA GLU A 510 6.71 4.08 18.00
C GLU A 510 6.62 2.58 18.24
N THR A 511 7.36 1.80 17.46
CA THR A 511 7.63 0.38 17.69
C THR A 511 9.11 0.17 18.05
N PRO A 512 9.47 -0.84 18.85
CA PRO A 512 10.86 -1.11 19.22
C PRO A 512 11.77 -1.36 18.01
N LEU A 513 13.03 -0.92 18.09
CA LEU A 513 14.10 -1.16 17.13
C LEU A 513 15.34 -1.72 17.86
N VAL A 514 15.87 -2.81 17.32
CA VAL A 514 17.18 -3.37 17.68
C VAL A 514 18.02 -3.38 16.42
N VAL A 515 19.22 -2.80 16.48
CA VAL A 515 20.28 -2.96 15.49
C VAL A 515 21.49 -3.51 16.22
N TRP A 516 21.91 -4.72 15.87
CA TRP A 516 22.88 -5.50 16.63
C TRP A 516 23.92 -6.15 15.72
N SER A 517 25.14 -6.28 16.23
CA SER A 517 26.26 -6.96 15.57
C SER A 517 26.84 -8.03 16.48
N ASN A 518 27.17 -9.20 15.94
CA ASN A 518 27.88 -10.23 16.70
C ASN A 518 29.32 -9.82 17.09
N LYS A 519 29.86 -8.73 16.52
CA LYS A 519 31.20 -8.22 16.84
C LYS A 519 31.19 -7.05 17.82
N SER A 520 30.19 -6.18 17.75
CA SER A 520 30.14 -4.94 18.55
C SER A 520 28.93 -4.82 19.48
N GLY A 521 28.00 -5.78 19.48
CA GLY A 521 26.77 -5.73 20.26
C GLY A 521 25.72 -4.79 19.66
N SER A 522 24.77 -4.36 20.50
CA SER A 522 23.69 -3.44 20.10
C SER A 522 24.20 -2.02 19.88
N VAL A 523 23.79 -1.40 18.79
CA VAL A 523 23.88 0.04 18.60
C VAL A 523 23.03 0.72 19.66
N GLN A 524 23.58 1.72 20.34
CA GLN A 524 22.88 2.47 21.38
C GLN A 524 22.39 3.81 20.84
N ASP A 525 21.36 4.36 21.48
CA ASP A 525 20.93 5.76 21.34
C ASP A 525 20.58 6.21 19.90
N ILE A 526 19.95 5.34 19.09
CA ILE A 526 19.41 5.72 17.76
C ILE A 526 18.26 6.73 17.90
N GLY A 527 17.52 6.68 19.01
CA GLY A 527 16.30 7.45 19.19
C GLY A 527 15.15 6.93 18.32
N THR A 528 14.18 7.80 18.05
CA THR A 528 12.99 7.46 17.25
C THR A 528 13.19 7.92 15.81
N VAL A 529 13.19 6.98 14.86
CA VAL A 529 13.48 7.27 13.45
C VAL A 529 12.42 6.72 12.50
N SER A 530 12.18 7.37 11.37
CA SER A 530 11.34 6.79 10.31
C SER A 530 11.96 5.49 9.76
N PRO A 531 11.15 4.50 9.32
CA PRO A 531 11.67 3.27 8.75
C PRO A 531 12.57 3.52 7.52
N ALA A 532 12.36 4.63 6.81
CA ALA A 532 13.22 5.09 5.72
C ALA A 532 14.71 5.29 6.13
N PHE A 533 15.01 5.47 7.42
CA PHE A 533 16.38 5.57 7.91
C PHE A 533 16.98 4.23 8.35
N LEU A 534 16.23 3.11 8.35
CA LEU A 534 16.81 1.80 8.69
C LEU A 534 18.01 1.40 7.81
N PRO A 535 18.01 1.63 6.48
CA PRO A 535 19.19 1.41 5.65
C PRO A 535 20.45 2.11 6.18
N LEU A 536 20.32 3.36 6.66
CA LEU A 536 21.45 4.13 7.19
C LEU A 536 22.11 3.41 8.37
N TYR A 537 21.32 2.98 9.36
CA TYR A 537 21.82 2.34 10.57
C TYR A 537 22.36 0.95 10.30
N VAL A 538 21.70 0.16 9.44
CA VAL A 538 22.18 -1.17 9.04
C VAL A 538 23.52 -1.07 8.32
N LEU A 539 23.65 -0.18 7.32
CA LEU A 539 24.90 -0.04 6.57
C LEU A 539 26.04 0.54 7.42
N LYS A 540 25.76 1.53 8.27
CA LYS A 540 26.77 2.05 9.22
C LYS A 540 27.28 0.96 10.16
N THR A 541 26.39 0.14 10.71
CA THR A 541 26.76 -0.98 11.59
C THR A 541 27.56 -2.05 10.84
N ALA A 542 27.23 -2.26 9.56
CA ALA A 542 27.97 -3.15 8.66
C ALA A 542 29.33 -2.59 8.20
N GLY A 543 29.68 -1.34 8.54
CA GLY A 543 30.89 -0.68 8.04
C GLY A 543 30.85 -0.39 6.54
N ILE A 544 29.66 -0.26 5.95
CA ILE A 544 29.45 -0.03 4.51
C ILE A 544 29.12 1.44 4.29
N SER A 545 29.79 2.09 3.32
CA SER A 545 29.39 3.41 2.83
C SER A 545 28.63 3.29 1.51
N HIS A 546 27.66 4.18 1.29
CA HIS A 546 26.85 4.25 0.09
C HIS A 546 26.40 5.71 -0.18
N PRO A 547 26.43 6.19 -1.45
CA PRO A 547 26.13 7.59 -1.78
C PRO A 547 24.75 8.06 -1.27
N TYR A 548 23.72 7.24 -1.44
CA TYR A 548 22.39 7.50 -0.90
C TYR A 548 22.21 7.14 0.59
N TYR A 549 22.31 5.84 0.92
CA TYR A 549 21.93 5.33 2.25
C TYR A 549 22.76 5.87 3.42
N THR A 550 24.08 6.01 3.28
CA THR A 550 24.92 6.56 4.36
C THR A 550 25.39 7.98 4.08
N GLY A 551 25.37 8.41 2.82
CA GLY A 551 25.60 9.79 2.40
C GLY A 551 24.34 10.63 2.60
N PHE A 552 23.51 10.78 1.56
CA PHE A 552 22.34 11.67 1.59
C PHE A 552 21.41 11.44 2.77
N LEU A 553 20.98 10.20 3.03
CA LEU A 553 20.12 9.88 4.18
C LEU A 553 20.85 10.10 5.51
N GLY A 554 22.17 9.94 5.54
CA GLY A 554 23.00 10.24 6.70
C GLY A 554 22.97 11.72 7.05
N GLU A 555 23.16 12.60 6.05
CA GLU A 555 23.06 14.04 6.24
C GLU A 555 21.64 14.47 6.60
N LEU A 556 20.63 13.89 5.94
CA LEU A 556 19.24 14.18 6.24
C LEU A 556 18.92 13.81 7.69
N ASN A 557 19.43 12.67 8.16
CA ASN A 557 19.20 12.19 9.51
C ASN A 557 19.88 13.04 10.59
N MET A 558 20.94 13.78 10.27
CA MET A 558 21.52 14.78 11.19
C MET A 558 20.57 15.96 11.45
N LYS A 559 19.57 16.16 10.58
CA LYS A 559 18.60 17.26 10.70
C LYS A 559 17.21 16.78 11.08
N TYR A 560 16.77 15.64 10.53
CA TYR A 560 15.45 15.07 10.74
C TYR A 560 15.55 13.59 11.08
N HIS A 561 15.05 13.22 12.25
CA HIS A 561 14.92 11.81 12.64
C HIS A 561 13.64 11.18 12.09
N VAL A 562 12.56 11.98 11.96
CA VAL A 562 11.28 11.50 11.43
C VAL A 562 10.84 12.35 10.25
N VAL A 563 10.52 11.68 9.14
CA VAL A 563 9.89 12.25 7.95
C VAL A 563 8.60 11.47 7.67
N GLU A 564 7.51 11.88 8.32
CA GLU A 564 6.18 11.31 8.12
C GLU A 564 5.25 12.37 7.51
N ARG A 565 4.19 11.96 6.80
CA ARG A 565 3.31 12.86 6.03
C ARG A 565 2.76 14.06 6.81
N HIS A 566 2.48 13.89 8.10
CA HIS A 566 1.84 14.87 8.97
C HIS A 566 2.82 15.51 9.93
N VAL A 567 4.04 14.98 10.09
CA VAL A 567 5.03 15.54 11.01
C VAL A 567 6.46 15.34 10.50
N LEU A 568 7.28 16.39 10.61
CA LEU A 568 8.74 16.24 10.67
C LEU A 568 9.17 16.31 12.12
N VAL A 569 10.10 15.47 12.55
CA VAL A 569 10.75 15.61 13.85
C VAL A 569 12.23 15.84 13.58
N ASP A 570 12.73 16.99 14.03
CA ASP A 570 14.15 17.32 13.89
C ASP A 570 15.04 16.50 14.85
N ALA A 571 16.36 16.64 14.71
CA ALA A 571 17.32 15.91 15.52
C ALA A 571 17.26 16.24 17.03
N ASP A 572 16.71 17.41 17.39
CA ASP A 572 16.48 17.80 18.80
C ASP A 572 15.15 17.25 19.34
N GLY A 573 14.42 16.46 18.55
CA GLY A 573 13.11 15.92 18.91
C GLY A 573 11.97 16.92 18.76
N LYS A 574 12.20 18.09 18.14
CA LYS A 574 11.18 19.11 17.98
C LYS A 574 10.32 18.84 16.75
N PRO A 575 8.99 18.76 16.91
CA PRO A 575 8.07 18.42 15.84
C PRO A 575 7.64 19.65 15.03
N THR A 576 7.45 19.45 13.73
CA THR A 576 6.86 20.40 12.78
C THR A 576 5.64 19.72 12.12
N PRO A 577 4.42 19.93 12.65
CA PRO A 577 3.20 19.31 12.14
C PRO A 577 2.77 19.94 10.80
N ASP A 578 2.02 19.19 10.01
CA ASP A 578 1.40 19.60 8.73
C ASP A 578 2.37 20.23 7.71
N TRP A 579 3.67 19.96 7.81
CA TRP A 579 4.73 20.50 6.95
C TRP A 579 4.46 20.32 5.45
N ALA A 580 3.81 19.22 5.05
CA ALA A 580 3.51 18.93 3.64
C ALA A 580 2.50 19.93 3.02
N ARG A 581 1.82 20.74 3.84
CA ARG A 581 0.88 21.78 3.42
C ARG A 581 1.50 23.18 3.40
N GLU A 582 2.69 23.32 3.95
CA GLU A 582 3.38 24.59 4.00
C GLU A 582 3.81 25.05 2.60
N LYS A 583 3.81 26.36 2.40
CA LYS A 583 4.23 26.95 1.10
C LYS A 583 5.72 26.81 0.86
N GLN A 584 6.50 26.77 1.94
CA GLN A 584 7.94 26.60 1.92
C GLN A 584 8.27 25.37 2.74
N VAL A 585 8.94 24.43 2.10
CA VAL A 585 9.45 23.21 2.72
C VAL A 585 10.96 23.34 2.77
N ASP A 586 11.58 22.76 3.80
CA ASP A 586 13.03 22.74 3.93
C ASP A 586 13.69 22.19 2.64
N PRO A 587 14.73 22.85 2.10
CA PRO A 587 15.37 22.42 0.86
C PRO A 587 15.78 20.94 0.87
N MET A 588 16.27 20.43 2.01
CA MET A 588 16.73 19.04 2.09
C MET A 588 15.58 18.02 2.01
N ILE A 589 14.42 18.36 2.56
CA ILE A 589 13.20 17.56 2.42
C ILE A 589 12.69 17.61 0.97
N ASN A 590 12.83 18.76 0.31
CA ASN A 590 12.49 18.87 -1.10
C ASN A 590 13.47 18.06 -1.99
N ASP A 591 14.77 18.08 -1.70
CA ASP A 591 15.76 17.27 -2.41
C ASP A 591 15.48 15.78 -2.24
N TYR A 592 15.13 15.36 -1.03
CA TYR A 592 14.70 13.99 -0.75
C TYR A 592 13.49 13.59 -1.62
N ARG A 593 12.48 14.46 -1.68
CA ARG A 593 11.30 14.28 -2.53
C ARG A 593 11.66 14.20 -4.02
N LEU A 594 12.58 15.05 -4.49
CA LEU A 594 13.01 15.08 -5.89
C LEU A 594 13.78 13.82 -6.28
N LEU A 595 14.70 13.35 -5.43
CA LEU A 595 15.46 12.12 -5.65
C LEU A 595 14.54 10.89 -5.70
N GLN A 596 13.61 10.77 -4.76
CA GLN A 596 12.62 9.68 -4.78
C GLN A 596 11.74 9.75 -6.03
N TYR A 597 11.24 10.94 -6.38
CA TYR A 597 10.41 11.09 -7.57
C TYR A 597 11.18 10.71 -8.84
N ASP A 598 12.45 11.13 -8.97
CA ASP A 598 13.30 10.79 -10.12
C ASP A 598 13.51 9.28 -10.26
N ALA A 599 13.76 8.59 -9.14
CA ALA A 599 13.99 7.16 -9.10
C ALA A 599 12.72 6.35 -9.42
N MET A 600 11.56 6.76 -8.93
CA MET A 600 10.32 5.99 -9.08
C MET A 600 9.55 6.34 -10.37
N PHE A 601 9.36 7.63 -10.63
CA PHE A 601 8.41 8.14 -11.64
C PHE A 601 9.08 8.97 -12.74
N GLY A 602 10.27 9.50 -12.47
CA GLY A 602 10.99 10.43 -13.33
C GLY A 602 11.81 9.76 -14.43
N LYS A 603 12.78 10.52 -14.94
CA LYS A 603 13.68 10.11 -16.02
C LYS A 603 14.96 9.43 -15.51
N ALA A 604 15.11 9.25 -14.19
CA ALA A 604 16.29 8.69 -13.56
C ALA A 604 17.59 9.47 -13.91
N TRP A 605 17.49 10.79 -14.01
CA TRP A 605 18.60 11.70 -14.28
C TRP A 605 19.71 11.60 -13.23
N ARG A 606 19.36 11.38 -11.96
CA ARG A 606 20.32 11.32 -10.84
C ARG A 606 20.38 9.96 -10.14
N THR A 607 19.46 9.03 -10.46
CA THR A 607 19.39 7.69 -9.85
C THR A 607 20.74 6.98 -9.87
N ASN A 608 21.46 6.95 -11.01
CA ASN A 608 22.75 6.25 -11.10
C ASN A 608 23.85 6.87 -10.24
N ALA A 609 23.80 8.16 -9.95
CA ALA A 609 24.78 8.83 -9.10
C ALA A 609 24.58 8.46 -7.62
N PHE A 610 23.33 8.34 -7.18
CA PHE A 610 22.98 7.98 -5.80
C PHE A 610 22.95 6.47 -5.55
N PHE A 611 22.63 5.70 -6.59
CA PHE A 611 22.50 4.24 -6.57
C PHE A 611 23.33 3.63 -7.72
N PRO A 612 24.67 3.69 -7.63
CA PRO A 612 25.51 3.09 -8.64
C PRO A 612 25.36 1.56 -8.63
N ASN A 613 25.57 0.93 -9.79
CA ASN A 613 25.50 -0.52 -10.00
C ASN A 613 24.11 -1.16 -9.79
N LEU A 614 23.03 -0.39 -9.92
CA LEU A 614 21.69 -0.99 -9.99
C LEU A 614 21.63 -2.02 -11.13
N PRO A 615 21.12 -3.25 -10.86
CA PRO A 615 20.92 -4.23 -11.91
C PRO A 615 20.01 -3.65 -13.00
N LYS A 616 20.35 -3.87 -14.27
CA LYS A 616 19.40 -3.57 -15.35
C LYS A 616 18.15 -4.44 -15.15
N PRO A 617 16.93 -3.92 -15.35
CA PRO A 617 15.73 -4.74 -15.33
C PRO A 617 15.90 -5.93 -16.27
N SER A 618 15.48 -7.12 -15.84
CA SER A 618 15.42 -8.28 -16.72
C SER A 618 14.43 -7.99 -17.86
N GLY A 619 14.94 -7.81 -19.08
CA GLY A 619 14.12 -7.66 -20.29
C GLY A 619 14.10 -6.28 -20.95
N VAL A 620 15.25 -5.60 -21.07
CA VAL A 620 15.47 -4.60 -22.15
C VAL A 620 16.16 -5.29 -23.32
#